data_AF-A0A2V9U572-F1
#
_entry.id   AF-A0A2V9U572-F1
#
_cell.length_a   1.000
_cell.length_b   1.000
_cell.length_c   1.000
_cell.angle_alpha   90.00
_cell.angle_beta   90.00
_cell.angle_gamma   90.00
#
_symmetry.space_group_name_H-M   'P 1'
#
loop_
_entity.id
_entity.type
_entity.pdbx_description
1 polymer ?
#
loop_
_entity_poly.entity_id
_entity_poly.type
_entity_poly.pdbx_seq_one_letter_code
_entity_poly.pdbx_strand_id
1 'polypeptide(L)'
;MNEEMTQQLMTTAEKLANAAEALDRVLGKLDSQQEALNAKVGRIVAAVEERLSDGDAANSSESSQKLQARVAELEKANTELKAQSARMARKTLPPVVTALLGKNCETGDKLDTAALDKSLQSLSVEQRIAVKAEMARAGMIE
;
A
#
# COMPACT_ATOMS: atom_id res chain seq x y z
N MET A 1 -13.85 81.95 -35.30
CA MET A 1 -13.49 80.54 -35.03
C MET A 1 -12.67 80.10 -36.23
N ASN A 2 -11.41 79.72 -36.05
CA ASN A 2 -10.49 79.48 -37.18
C ASN A 2 -10.79 78.13 -37.83
N GLU A 3 -10.67 78.08 -39.16
CA GLU A 3 -10.93 76.90 -40.01
C GLU A 3 -10.05 75.69 -39.63
N GLU A 4 -8.82 75.95 -39.20
CA GLU A 4 -7.91 74.94 -38.63
C GLU A 4 -8.44 74.32 -37.34
N MET A 5 -9.07 75.12 -36.48
CA MET A 5 -9.65 74.64 -35.22
C MET A 5 -10.86 73.73 -35.49
N THR A 6 -11.65 74.04 -36.52
CA THR A 6 -12.77 73.18 -36.94
C THR A 6 -12.31 71.87 -37.55
N GLN A 7 -11.23 71.86 -38.33
CA GLN A 7 -10.64 70.63 -38.87
C GLN A 7 -10.00 69.76 -37.78
N GLN A 8 -9.34 70.38 -36.79
CA GLN A 8 -8.82 69.65 -35.63
C GLN A 8 -9.95 69.01 -34.82
N LEU A 9 -11.06 69.72 -34.60
CA LEU A 9 -12.23 69.15 -33.92
C LEU A 9 -12.88 68.00 -34.71
N MET A 10 -12.94 68.10 -36.04
CA MET A 10 -13.48 67.04 -36.88
C MET A 10 -12.60 65.79 -36.84
N THR A 11 -11.28 65.95 -36.94
CA THR A 11 -10.33 64.82 -36.84
C THR A 11 -10.28 64.19 -35.45
N THR A 12 -10.46 64.95 -34.37
CA THR A 12 -10.59 64.36 -33.03
C THR A 12 -11.92 63.63 -32.86
N ALA A 13 -13.02 64.16 -33.42
CA ALA A 13 -14.32 63.49 -33.41
C ALA A 13 -14.29 62.15 -34.18
N GLU A 14 -13.64 62.10 -35.35
CA GLU A 14 -13.47 60.86 -36.12
C GLU A 14 -12.63 59.83 -35.37
N LYS A 15 -11.53 60.25 -34.73
CA LYS A 15 -10.72 59.36 -33.89
C LYS A 15 -11.50 58.82 -32.70
N LEU A 16 -12.32 59.67 -32.08
CA LEU A 16 -13.17 59.28 -30.96
C LEU A 16 -14.24 58.28 -31.41
N ALA A 17 -14.89 58.50 -32.56
CA ALA A 17 -15.86 57.58 -33.14
C ALA A 17 -15.24 56.21 -33.43
N ASN A 18 -14.07 56.19 -34.06
CA ASN A 18 -13.33 54.95 -34.33
C ASN A 18 -12.92 54.22 -33.04
N ALA A 19 -12.53 54.95 -32.00
CA ALA A 19 -12.20 54.37 -30.70
C ALA A 19 -13.44 53.79 -30.00
N ALA A 20 -14.60 54.47 -30.10
CA ALA A 20 -15.86 53.99 -29.56
C ALA A 20 -16.32 52.70 -30.27
N GLU A 21 -16.24 52.63 -31.59
CA GLU A 21 -16.54 51.40 -32.35
C GLU A 21 -15.59 50.25 -31.99
N ALA A 22 -14.30 50.55 -31.80
CA ALA A 22 -13.33 49.54 -31.39
C ALA A 22 -13.64 48.98 -29.99
N LEU A 23 -14.02 49.85 -29.05
CA LEU A 23 -14.46 49.44 -27.71
C LEU A 23 -15.72 48.58 -27.76
N ASP A 24 -16.72 48.97 -28.55
CA ASP A 24 -17.97 48.22 -28.71
C ASP A 24 -17.71 46.79 -29.24
N ARG A 25 -16.83 46.66 -30.23
CA ARG A 25 -16.38 45.35 -30.74
C ARG A 25 -15.64 44.52 -29.70
N VAL A 26 -14.85 45.14 -28.83
CA VAL A 26 -14.12 44.45 -27.75
C VAL A 26 -15.08 43.99 -26.66
N LEU A 27 -16.05 44.83 -26.29
CA LEU A 27 -17.09 44.47 -25.32
C LEU A 27 -17.91 43.28 -25.81
N GLY A 28 -18.35 43.27 -27.08
CA GLY A 28 -19.06 42.10 -27.63
C GLY A 28 -18.22 40.82 -27.65
N LYS A 29 -16.90 40.92 -27.87
CA LYS A 29 -15.98 39.78 -27.73
C LYS A 29 -15.83 39.33 -26.27
N LEU A 30 -15.80 40.25 -25.32
CA LEU A 30 -15.69 39.94 -23.90
C LEU A 30 -16.95 39.22 -23.41
N ASP A 31 -18.13 39.72 -23.79
CA ASP A 31 -19.42 39.12 -23.40
C ASP A 31 -19.54 37.69 -23.94
N SER A 32 -19.22 37.47 -25.22
CA SER A 32 -19.23 36.12 -25.80
C SER A 32 -18.21 35.18 -25.15
N GLN A 33 -17.02 35.68 -24.78
CA GLN A 33 -16.04 34.89 -24.02
C GLN A 33 -16.53 34.56 -22.61
N GLN A 34 -17.17 35.52 -21.93
CA GLN A 34 -17.70 35.33 -20.59
C GLN A 34 -18.85 34.31 -20.57
N GLU A 35 -19.74 34.36 -21.56
CA GLU A 35 -20.80 33.37 -21.72
C GLU A 35 -20.24 31.95 -21.98
N ALA A 36 -19.26 31.84 -22.88
CA ALA A 36 -18.58 30.57 -23.15
C ALA A 36 -17.82 30.03 -21.92
N LEU A 37 -17.23 30.91 -21.11
CA LEU A 37 -16.56 30.54 -19.86
C LEU A 37 -17.57 30.04 -18.83
N ASN A 38 -18.69 30.75 -18.62
CA ASN A 38 -19.75 30.33 -17.72
C ASN A 38 -20.33 28.96 -18.11
N ALA A 39 -20.52 28.71 -19.41
CA ALA A 39 -20.96 27.39 -19.88
C ALA A 39 -19.92 26.27 -19.64
N LYS A 40 -18.63 26.58 -19.69
CA LYS A 40 -17.56 25.62 -19.32
C LYS A 40 -17.54 25.36 -17.82
N VAL A 41 -17.64 26.42 -17.01
CA VAL A 41 -17.70 26.31 -15.55
C VAL A 41 -18.91 25.47 -15.14
N GLY A 42 -20.10 25.72 -15.70
CA GLY A 42 -21.29 24.92 -15.42
C GLY A 42 -21.10 23.43 -15.74
N ARG A 43 -20.45 23.10 -16.86
CA ARG A 43 -20.10 21.70 -17.19
C ARG A 43 -19.10 21.07 -16.23
N ILE A 44 -18.10 21.82 -15.79
CA ILE A 44 -17.11 21.34 -14.80
C ILE A 44 -17.81 21.09 -13.46
N VAL A 45 -18.66 22.02 -13.02
CA VAL A 45 -19.43 21.87 -11.78
C VAL A 45 -20.30 20.63 -11.86
N ALA A 46 -21.07 20.46 -12.95
CA ALA A 46 -21.89 19.26 -13.15
C ALA A 46 -21.06 17.97 -13.14
N ALA A 47 -19.93 17.93 -13.85
CA ALA A 47 -19.05 16.74 -13.86
C ALA A 47 -18.41 16.46 -12.49
N VAL A 48 -18.08 17.49 -11.71
CA VAL A 48 -17.55 17.33 -10.35
C VAL A 48 -18.63 16.84 -9.39
N GLU A 49 -19.83 17.40 -9.45
CA GLU A 49 -20.98 16.95 -8.66
C GLU A 49 -21.37 15.51 -8.99
N GLU A 50 -21.37 15.13 -10.27
CA GLU A 50 -21.56 13.75 -10.73
C GLU A 50 -20.46 12.85 -10.16
N ARG A 51 -19.18 13.24 -10.25
CA ARG A 51 -18.06 12.45 -9.70
C ARG A 51 -18.12 12.28 -8.17
N LEU A 52 -18.62 13.29 -7.46
CA LEU A 52 -18.85 13.23 -6.01
C LEU A 52 -20.04 12.34 -5.67
N SER A 53 -21.10 12.35 -6.50
CA SER A 53 -22.32 11.57 -6.31
C SER A 53 -22.15 10.09 -6.69
N ASP A 54 -21.44 9.80 -7.78
CA ASP A 54 -21.35 8.47 -8.39
C ASP A 54 -20.28 7.54 -7.78
N GLY A 55 -19.35 8.02 -6.95
CA GLY A 55 -18.42 7.04 -6.39
C GLY A 55 -17.35 7.44 -5.40
N ASP A 56 -16.90 8.69 -5.31
CA ASP A 56 -15.68 8.93 -4.53
C ASP A 56 -15.94 8.96 -3.01
N ALA A 57 -17.10 9.44 -2.54
CA ALA A 57 -17.38 9.52 -1.10
C ALA A 57 -17.84 8.18 -0.50
N ALA A 58 -18.71 7.44 -1.18
CA ALA A 58 -19.25 6.17 -0.70
C ALA A 58 -18.26 5.00 -0.92
N ASN A 59 -17.63 4.88 -2.10
CA ASN A 59 -16.67 3.79 -2.35
C ASN A 59 -15.34 4.00 -1.62
N SER A 60 -14.86 5.24 -1.41
CA SER A 60 -13.63 5.44 -0.63
C SER A 60 -13.82 5.08 0.84
N SER A 61 -14.99 5.36 1.42
CA SER A 61 -15.28 4.99 2.81
C SER A 61 -15.37 3.46 2.98
N GLU A 62 -16.13 2.79 2.12
CA GLU A 62 -16.23 1.32 2.16
C GLU A 62 -14.91 0.62 1.81
N SER A 63 -14.17 1.14 0.82
CA SER A 63 -12.86 0.61 0.46
C SER A 63 -11.85 0.79 1.59
N SER A 64 -11.84 1.96 2.25
CA SER A 64 -10.99 2.21 3.40
C SER A 64 -11.31 1.28 4.57
N GLN A 65 -12.59 1.06 4.88
CA GLN A 65 -13.01 0.12 5.92
C GLN A 65 -12.65 -1.34 5.57
N LYS A 66 -12.86 -1.76 4.32
CA LYS A 66 -12.46 -3.10 3.84
C LYS A 66 -10.94 -3.29 3.89
N LEU A 67 -10.17 -2.27 3.54
CA LEU A 67 -8.71 -2.27 3.63
C LEU A 67 -8.24 -2.34 5.10
N GLN A 68 -8.83 -1.55 6.00
CA GLN A 68 -8.51 -1.60 7.43
C GLN A 68 -8.82 -2.97 8.04
N ALA A 69 -9.97 -3.58 7.68
CA ALA A 69 -10.32 -4.93 8.11
C ALA A 69 -9.31 -5.97 7.61
N ARG A 70 -8.87 -5.87 6.35
CA ARG A 70 -7.83 -6.75 5.78
C ARG A 70 -6.47 -6.56 6.45
N VAL A 71 -6.08 -5.32 6.76
CA VAL A 71 -4.84 -5.05 7.49
C VAL A 71 -4.89 -5.68 8.88
N ALA A 72 -5.98 -5.51 9.63
CA ALA A 72 -6.14 -6.12 10.94
C ALA A 72 -6.10 -7.66 10.89
N GLU A 73 -6.72 -8.26 9.87
CA GLU A 73 -6.68 -9.72 9.62
C GLU A 73 -5.24 -10.20 9.33
N LEU A 74 -4.52 -9.50 8.45
CA LEU A 74 -3.14 -9.81 8.10
C LEU A 74 -2.18 -9.62 9.27
N GLU A 75 -2.36 -8.57 10.07
CA GLU A 75 -1.57 -8.35 11.28
C GLU A 75 -1.78 -9.49 12.27
N LYS A 76 -3.03 -9.92 12.50
CA LYS A 76 -3.33 -11.07 13.35
C LYS A 76 -2.66 -12.34 12.83
N ALA A 77 -2.80 -12.65 11.54
CA ALA A 77 -2.16 -13.82 10.94
C ALA A 77 -0.62 -13.76 11.05
N ASN A 78 -0.03 -12.58 10.87
CA ASN A 78 1.42 -12.38 11.00
C ASN A 78 1.89 -12.61 12.44
N THR A 79 1.14 -12.12 13.44
CA THR A 79 1.47 -12.40 14.85
C THR A 79 1.36 -13.88 15.20
N GLU A 80 0.37 -14.59 14.65
CA GLU A 80 0.18 -16.02 14.85
C GLU A 80 1.31 -16.83 14.20
N LEU A 81 1.67 -16.50 12.96
CA LEU A 81 2.80 -17.13 12.26
C LEU A 81 4.13 -16.87 12.97
N LYS A 82 4.36 -15.65 13.47
CA LYS A 82 5.54 -15.33 14.29
C LYS A 82 5.56 -16.14 15.59
N ALA A 83 4.42 -16.30 16.25
CA ALA A 83 4.31 -17.12 17.46
C ALA A 83 4.53 -18.62 17.16
N GLN A 84 4.00 -19.13 16.05
CA GLN A 84 4.20 -20.51 15.61
C GLN A 84 5.68 -20.75 15.26
N SER A 85 6.30 -19.84 14.52
CA SER A 85 7.73 -19.89 14.20
C SER A 85 8.58 -19.85 15.48
N ALA A 86 8.25 -18.99 16.45
CA ALA A 86 8.94 -18.95 17.73
C ALA A 86 8.79 -20.24 18.56
N ARG A 87 7.63 -20.92 18.48
CA ARG A 87 7.43 -22.25 19.09
C ARG A 87 8.21 -23.34 18.39
N MET A 88 8.27 -23.33 17.06
CA MET A 88 9.08 -24.29 16.28
C MET A 88 10.59 -24.06 16.45
N ALA A 89 11.03 -22.82 16.65
CA ALA A 89 12.42 -22.47 16.95
C ALA A 89 12.84 -22.91 18.36
N ARG A 90 11.90 -23.02 19.31
CA ARG A 90 12.14 -23.68 20.60
C ARG A 90 12.08 -25.19 20.39
N LYS A 91 13.22 -25.79 20.03
CA LYS A 91 13.44 -27.24 19.93
C LYS A 91 13.05 -27.95 21.23
N THR A 92 11.79 -28.36 21.39
CA THR A 92 11.38 -29.22 22.51
C THR A 92 11.53 -30.67 22.08
N LEU A 93 12.69 -31.27 22.37
CA LEU A 93 12.76 -32.72 22.40
C LEU A 93 11.79 -33.23 23.48
N PRO A 94 11.15 -34.41 23.29
CA PRO A 94 10.30 -35.01 24.31
C PRO A 94 11.04 -35.05 25.67
N PRO A 95 10.38 -34.76 26.80
CA PRO A 95 11.04 -34.69 28.11
C PRO A 95 11.86 -35.93 28.47
N VAL A 96 11.41 -37.11 28.02
CA VAL A 96 12.11 -38.39 28.17
C VAL A 96 13.45 -38.40 27.40
N VAL A 97 13.47 -37.84 26.19
CA VAL A 97 14.67 -37.73 25.36
C VAL A 97 15.64 -36.70 25.95
N THR A 98 15.14 -35.56 26.43
CA THR A 98 15.94 -34.55 27.14
C THR A 98 16.57 -35.11 28.41
N ALA A 99 15.83 -35.91 29.19
CA ALA A 99 16.34 -36.56 30.40
C ALA A 99 17.39 -37.64 30.10
N LEU A 100 17.22 -38.40 29.02
CA LEU A 100 18.17 -39.45 28.61
C LEU A 100 19.47 -38.88 28.01
N LEU A 101 19.39 -37.79 27.22
CA LEU A 101 20.58 -37.09 26.75
C LEU A 101 21.32 -36.40 27.90
N GLY A 102 20.62 -35.77 28.84
CA GLY A 102 21.26 -35.12 29.99
C GLY A 102 22.01 -36.08 30.92
N LYS A 103 21.62 -37.36 30.95
CA LYS A 103 22.29 -38.40 31.75
C LYS A 103 23.46 -39.07 31.02
N ASN A 104 23.44 -39.10 29.69
CA ASN A 104 24.42 -39.83 28.87
C ASN A 104 25.39 -38.93 28.11
N CYS A 105 25.19 -37.61 28.11
CA CYS A 105 26.08 -36.64 27.48
C CYS A 105 26.83 -35.81 28.52
N GLU A 106 27.71 -36.47 29.29
CA GLU A 106 28.87 -35.77 29.82
C GLU A 106 29.90 -35.67 28.69
N THR A 107 29.97 -34.47 28.10
CA THR A 107 31.08 -33.87 27.35
C THR A 107 31.93 -34.80 26.47
N GLY A 108 31.60 -34.86 25.17
CA GLY A 108 32.62 -34.90 24.11
C GLY A 108 32.95 -36.23 23.43
N ASP A 109 32.46 -37.38 23.92
CA ASP A 109 32.74 -38.66 23.28
C ASP A 109 31.65 -39.07 22.28
N LYS A 110 32.07 -39.60 21.12
CA LYS A 110 31.20 -40.19 20.10
C LYS A 110 30.27 -41.22 20.77
N LEU A 111 28.96 -41.06 20.61
CA LEU A 111 27.98 -41.96 21.22
C LEU A 111 28.06 -43.34 20.56
N ASP A 112 28.07 -44.40 21.38
CA ASP A 112 28.00 -45.77 20.88
C ASP A 112 26.65 -46.00 20.16
N THR A 113 26.74 -46.26 18.85
CA THR A 113 25.60 -46.45 17.96
C THR A 113 24.75 -47.67 18.36
N ALA A 114 25.36 -48.69 18.97
CA ALA A 114 24.65 -49.89 19.43
C ALA A 114 23.77 -49.60 20.67
N ALA A 115 24.28 -48.81 21.62
CA ALA A 115 23.52 -48.36 22.78
C ALA A 115 22.38 -47.40 22.38
N LEU A 116 22.64 -46.51 21.41
CA LEU A 116 21.64 -45.61 20.85
C LEU A 116 20.51 -46.38 20.15
N ASP A 117 20.84 -47.34 19.29
CA ASP A 117 19.83 -48.14 18.59
C ASP A 117 18.96 -48.96 19.54
N LYS A 118 19.54 -49.48 20.64
CA LYS A 118 18.78 -50.17 21.70
C LYS A 118 17.81 -49.23 22.43
N SER A 119 18.21 -47.99 22.67
CA SER A 119 17.34 -46.97 23.29
C SER A 119 16.18 -46.56 22.36
N LEU A 120 16.47 -46.43 21.06
CA LEU A 120 15.50 -46.04 20.04
C LEU A 120 14.59 -47.20 19.57
N GLN A 121 14.73 -48.40 20.12
CA GLN A 121 13.88 -49.55 19.78
C GLN A 121 12.42 -49.36 20.16
N SER A 122 12.16 -48.58 21.21
CA SER A 122 10.80 -48.27 21.69
C SER A 122 10.04 -47.27 20.82
N LEU A 123 10.74 -46.56 19.91
CA LEU A 123 10.14 -45.59 19.01
C LEU A 123 9.77 -46.22 17.66
N SER A 124 8.80 -45.60 16.99
CA SER A 124 8.44 -45.95 15.61
C SER A 124 9.62 -45.76 14.65
N VAL A 125 9.59 -46.46 13.52
CA VAL A 125 10.68 -46.47 12.52
C VAL A 125 10.98 -45.06 12.01
N GLU A 126 9.95 -44.27 11.74
CA GLU A 126 10.10 -42.88 11.27
C GLU A 126 10.77 -41.98 12.32
N GLN A 127 10.39 -42.14 13.58
CA GLN A 127 11.00 -41.39 14.69
C GLN A 127 12.45 -41.80 14.93
N ARG A 128 12.78 -43.08 14.78
CA ARG A 128 14.15 -43.59 14.88
C ARG A 128 15.04 -42.99 13.78
N ILE A 129 14.54 -42.93 12.55
CA ILE A 129 15.25 -42.33 11.42
C ILE A 129 15.46 -40.83 11.65
N ALA A 130 14.44 -40.11 12.12
CA ALA A 130 14.53 -38.68 12.40
C ALA A 130 15.57 -38.36 13.49
N VAL A 131 15.57 -39.12 14.59
CA VAL A 131 16.54 -38.93 15.68
C VAL A 131 17.96 -39.27 15.22
N LYS A 132 18.16 -40.40 14.51
CA LYS A 132 19.47 -40.78 14.00
C LYS A 132 20.02 -39.76 12.99
N ALA A 133 19.17 -39.22 12.11
CA ALA A 133 19.56 -38.18 11.15
C ALA A 133 19.97 -36.85 11.83
N GLU A 134 19.26 -36.43 12.88
CA GLU A 134 19.62 -35.22 13.62
C GLU A 134 20.91 -35.41 14.45
N MET A 135 21.11 -36.60 15.04
CA MET A 135 22.34 -36.91 15.78
C MET A 135 23.58 -37.02 14.88
N ALA A 136 23.43 -37.57 13.67
CA ALA A 136 24.48 -37.56 12.66
C ALA A 136 24.80 -36.14 12.18
N ARG A 137 23.76 -35.31 11.97
CA ARG A 137 23.93 -33.89 11.62
C ARG A 137 24.63 -33.09 12.72
N ALA A 138 24.39 -33.43 13.99
CA ALA A 138 25.07 -32.84 15.14
C ALA A 138 26.49 -33.39 15.37
N GLY A 139 26.97 -34.34 14.55
CA GLY A 139 28.30 -34.92 14.66
C GLY A 139 28.50 -35.84 15.87
N MET A 140 27.40 -36.29 16.50
CA MET A 140 27.46 -37.14 17.70
C MET A 140 27.63 -38.63 17.38
N ILE A 141 27.30 -39.02 16.15
CA ILE A 141 27.42 -40.37 15.58
C ILE A 141 27.84 -40.25 14.12
N GLU A 142 28.54 -41.26 13.60
CA GLU A 142 28.91 -41.40 12.16
C GLU A 142 28.00 -42.42 11.46
#